data_AF-A0A7D5M547-F1
#
_entry.id   AF-A0A7D5M547-F1
#
_cell.length_a   1.000
_cell.length_b   1.000
_cell.length_c   1.000
_cell.angle_alpha   90.00
_cell.angle_beta   90.00
_cell.angle_gamma   90.00
#
_symmetry.space_group_name_H-M   'P 1'
#
loop_
_entity.id
_entity.type
_entity.pdbx_description
1 polymer ?
#
loop_
_entity_poly.entity_id
_entity_poly.type
_entity_poly.pdbx_seq_one_letter_code
_entity_poly.pdbx_strand_id
1 'polypeptide(L)'
;METKFLIMAVVLGFFLILTPTTSSIDATHNSNNNKEARKQSEATSKEINTQKIERKNKIELAFKNYREAFTSWKIIKDTWKIVKNSGDAEKILQTKNLLDKAINVKTTTWNEYLVARNSK
;
A
#
# COMPACT_ATOMS: atom_id res chain seq x y z
N MET A 1 -28.56 64.60 29.13
CA MET A 1 -28.30 63.55 28.12
C MET A 1 -27.43 62.45 28.74
N GLU A 2 -27.75 62.00 29.96
CA GLU A 2 -26.79 61.26 30.80
C GLU A 2 -27.29 59.89 31.29
N THR A 3 -28.62 59.69 31.39
CA THR A 3 -29.21 58.42 31.82
C THR A 3 -29.11 57.30 30.77
N LYS A 4 -29.04 57.65 29.48
CA LYS A 4 -28.90 56.66 28.39
C LYS A 4 -27.48 56.07 28.31
N PHE A 5 -26.45 56.84 28.69
CA PHE A 5 -25.07 56.38 28.69
C PHE A 5 -24.78 55.40 29.83
N LEU A 6 -25.38 55.65 31.00
CA LEU A 6 -25.21 54.79 32.17
C LEU A 6 -25.82 53.39 31.97
N ILE A 7 -27.01 53.31 31.37
CA ILE A 7 -27.68 52.04 31.08
C ILE A 7 -26.89 51.24 30.04
N MET A 8 -26.34 51.91 29.01
CA MET A 8 -25.54 51.26 27.98
C MET A 8 -24.22 50.71 28.53
N ALA A 9 -23.58 51.42 29.47
CA ALA A 9 -22.37 50.95 30.15
C ALA A 9 -22.65 49.76 31.09
N VAL A 10 -23.78 49.74 31.79
CA VAL A 10 -24.17 48.64 32.68
C VAL A 10 -24.54 47.38 31.88
N VAL A 11 -25.23 47.53 30.74
CA VAL A 11 -25.57 46.42 29.83
C VAL A 11 -24.32 45.83 29.17
N LEU A 12 -23.36 46.66 28.73
CA LEU A 12 -22.07 46.19 28.21
C LEU A 12 -21.21 45.51 29.29
N GLY A 13 -21.23 46.02 30.53
CA GLY A 13 -20.51 45.42 31.66
C GLY A 13 -21.04 44.03 32.06
N PHE A 14 -22.36 43.82 32.00
CA PHE A 14 -22.97 42.53 32.33
C PHE A 14 -22.69 41.45 31.28
N PHE A 15 -22.58 41.81 29.98
CA PHE A 15 -22.22 40.87 28.92
C PHE A 15 -20.76 40.42 28.96
N LEU A 16 -19.85 41.23 29.53
CA LEU A 16 -18.43 40.87 29.67
C LEU A 16 -18.16 39.91 30.85
N ILE A 17 -19.03 39.90 31.86
CA ILE A 17 -18.85 39.05 33.06
C ILE A 17 -19.55 37.69 32.91
N LEU A 18 -20.51 37.57 31.99
CA LEU A 18 -21.28 36.34 31.73
C LEU A 18 -20.64 35.41 30.67
N THR A 19 -19.33 35.47 30.43
CA THR A 19 -18.66 34.33 29.79
C THR A 19 -18.58 33.19 30.80
N PRO A 20 -19.33 32.09 30.65
CA PRO A 20 -19.03 30.91 31.42
C PRO A 20 -17.59 30.51 31.10
N THR A 21 -16.82 30.29 32.15
CA THR A 21 -15.47 29.76 32.18
C THR A 21 -15.42 28.35 31.58
N THR A 22 -15.62 28.20 30.26
CA THR A 22 -15.50 26.92 29.56
C THR A 22 -14.07 26.64 29.08
N SER A 23 -13.15 27.59 29.24
CA SER A 23 -11.77 27.52 28.71
C SER A 23 -10.89 26.43 29.32
N SER A 24 -11.28 25.76 30.40
CA SER A 24 -10.44 24.71 31.02
C SER A 24 -10.96 23.31 30.70
N ILE A 25 -12.29 23.12 30.68
CA ILE A 25 -12.90 21.79 30.47
C ILE A 25 -12.97 21.49 28.98
N ASP A 26 -13.34 22.45 28.13
CA ASP A 26 -13.30 22.28 26.67
C ASP A 26 -11.87 22.22 26.15
N ALA A 27 -10.92 22.96 26.72
CA ALA A 27 -9.51 22.84 26.32
C ALA A 27 -8.90 21.48 26.70
N THR A 28 -9.30 20.89 27.83
CA THR A 28 -8.84 19.56 28.26
C THR A 28 -9.51 18.45 27.45
N HIS A 29 -10.81 18.57 27.14
CA HIS A 29 -11.51 17.63 26.25
C HIS A 29 -10.98 17.71 24.81
N ASN A 30 -10.74 18.92 24.28
CA ASN A 30 -10.22 19.12 22.94
C ASN A 30 -8.74 18.73 22.83
N SER A 31 -7.94 18.92 23.89
CA SER A 31 -6.54 18.44 23.99
C SER A 31 -6.44 16.92 24.02
N ASN A 32 -7.26 16.24 24.86
CA ASN A 32 -7.28 14.78 24.92
C ASN A 32 -7.83 14.15 23.64
N ASN A 33 -8.94 14.68 23.10
CA ASN A 33 -9.49 14.24 21.81
C ASN A 33 -8.50 14.47 20.67
N ASN A 34 -7.75 15.58 20.66
CA ASN A 34 -6.71 15.84 19.66
C ASN A 34 -5.50 14.90 19.85
N LYS A 35 -5.11 14.58 21.10
CA LYS A 35 -4.04 13.61 21.38
C LYS A 35 -4.43 12.19 20.94
N GLU A 36 -5.68 11.79 21.15
CA GLU A 36 -6.20 10.50 20.68
C GLU A 36 -6.36 10.47 19.15
N ALA A 37 -6.87 11.53 18.53
CA ALA A 37 -6.94 11.67 17.08
C ALA A 37 -5.54 11.65 16.43
N ARG A 38 -4.53 12.26 17.06
CA ARG A 38 -3.13 12.19 16.61
C ARG A 38 -2.57 10.79 16.73
N LYS A 39 -2.80 10.08 17.84
CA LYS A 39 -2.39 8.67 17.99
C LYS A 39 -3.06 7.76 16.97
N GLN A 40 -4.35 7.95 16.70
CA GLN A 40 -5.06 7.20 15.67
C GLN A 40 -4.52 7.52 14.28
N SER A 41 -4.32 8.79 13.96
CA SER A 41 -3.73 9.21 12.68
C SER A 41 -2.30 8.67 12.48
N GLU A 42 -1.47 8.65 13.53
CA GLU A 42 -0.15 8.03 13.51
C GLU A 42 -0.22 6.51 13.31
N ALA A 43 -1.17 5.83 13.98
CA ALA A 43 -1.38 4.39 13.81
C ALA A 43 -1.85 4.06 12.38
N THR A 44 -2.83 4.79 11.85
CA THR A 44 -3.30 4.65 10.46
C THR A 44 -2.18 4.97 9.46
N SER A 45 -1.38 6.00 9.70
CA SER A 45 -0.24 6.35 8.84
C SER A 45 0.83 5.26 8.85
N LYS A 46 1.11 4.66 10.01
CA LYS A 46 2.02 3.50 10.12
C LYS A 46 1.47 2.29 9.38
N GLU A 47 0.18 2.01 9.54
CA GLU A 47 -0.48 0.89 8.87
C GLU A 47 -0.45 1.02 7.34
N ILE A 48 -0.78 2.21 6.81
CA ILE A 48 -0.68 2.52 5.38
C ILE A 48 0.75 2.32 4.87
N ASN A 49 1.75 2.79 5.62
CA ASN A 49 3.15 2.61 5.24
C ASN A 49 3.57 1.13 5.25
N THR A 50 3.16 0.36 6.26
CA THR A 50 3.43 -1.09 6.32
C THR A 50 2.80 -1.81 5.13
N GLN A 51 1.52 -1.55 4.83
CA GLN A 51 0.83 -2.14 3.67
C GLN A 51 1.52 -1.79 2.36
N LYS A 52 2.01 -0.55 2.20
CA LYS A 52 2.77 -0.11 1.02
C LYS A 52 4.09 -0.86 0.87
N ILE A 53 4.82 -1.06 1.98
CA ILE A 53 6.09 -1.81 1.98
C ILE A 53 5.84 -3.28 1.65
N GLU A 54 4.84 -3.90 2.28
CA GLU A 54 4.47 -5.29 2.01
C GLU A 54 4.09 -5.50 0.54
N ARG A 55 3.29 -4.58 -0.02
CA ARG A 55 2.92 -4.61 -1.44
C ARG A 55 4.15 -4.51 -2.33
N LYS A 56 5.06 -3.57 -2.05
CA LYS A 56 6.32 -3.43 -2.80
C LYS A 56 7.14 -4.73 -2.76
N ASN A 57 7.29 -5.32 -1.58
CA ASN A 57 8.04 -6.57 -1.41
C ASN A 57 7.40 -7.74 -2.17
N LYS A 58 6.06 -7.85 -2.18
CA LYS A 58 5.33 -8.85 -2.97
C LYS A 58 5.57 -8.68 -4.47
N ILE A 59 5.54 -7.44 -4.97
CA ILE A 59 5.81 -7.15 -6.39
C ILE A 59 7.24 -7.52 -6.76
N GLU A 60 8.23 -7.13 -5.94
CA GLU A 60 9.64 -7.43 -6.18
C GLU A 60 9.91 -8.94 -6.19
N LEU A 61 9.34 -9.68 -5.24
CA LEU A 61 9.45 -11.13 -5.17
C LEU A 61 8.83 -11.81 -6.40
N ALA A 62 7.60 -11.44 -6.76
CA ALA A 62 6.92 -12.00 -7.93
C ALA A 62 7.69 -11.71 -9.23
N PHE A 63 8.25 -10.51 -9.36
CA PHE A 63 9.09 -10.16 -10.50
C PHE A 63 10.38 -10.98 -10.56
N LYS A 64 11.05 -11.19 -9.41
CA LYS A 64 12.25 -12.03 -9.33
C LYS A 64 11.96 -13.47 -9.77
N ASN A 65 10.87 -14.05 -9.29
CA ASN A 65 10.44 -15.40 -9.66
C ASN A 65 10.16 -15.51 -11.18
N TYR A 66 9.46 -14.52 -11.75
CA TYR A 66 9.25 -14.45 -13.20
C TYR A 66 10.57 -14.36 -13.98
N ARG A 67 11.52 -13.53 -13.53
CA ARG A 67 12.83 -13.38 -14.19
C ARG A 67 13.62 -14.68 -14.19
N GLU A 68 13.62 -15.41 -13.09
CA GLU A 68 14.27 -16.72 -12.99
C GLU A 68 13.61 -17.73 -13.93
N ALA A 69 12.28 -17.84 -13.89
CA ALA A 69 11.52 -18.73 -14.78
C ALA A 69 11.73 -18.39 -16.28
N PHE A 70 11.77 -17.10 -16.63
CA PHE A 70 12.07 -16.65 -17.99
C PHE A 70 13.46 -17.07 -18.44
N THR A 71 14.46 -16.95 -17.56
CA THR A 71 15.84 -17.32 -17.86
C THR A 71 15.95 -18.83 -18.11
N SER A 72 15.36 -19.65 -17.24
CA SER A 72 15.30 -21.10 -17.43
C SER A 72 14.60 -21.50 -18.72
N TRP A 73 13.45 -20.88 -19.01
CA TRP A 73 12.75 -21.10 -20.28
C TRP A 73 13.61 -20.75 -21.50
N LYS A 74 14.35 -19.63 -21.45
CA LYS A 74 15.22 -19.20 -22.55
C LYS A 74 16.33 -20.22 -22.82
N ILE A 75 16.98 -20.71 -21.76
CA ILE A 75 18.02 -21.75 -21.87
C ILE A 75 17.44 -23.02 -22.51
N ILE A 76 16.31 -23.51 -22.00
CA ILE A 76 15.66 -24.74 -22.51
C ILE A 76 15.21 -24.54 -23.96
N LYS A 77 14.69 -23.36 -24.32
CA LYS A 77 14.32 -23.02 -25.70
C LYS A 77 15.52 -23.07 -26.64
N ASP A 78 16.67 -22.56 -26.22
CA ASP A 78 17.87 -22.59 -27.04
C ASP A 78 18.42 -24.03 -27.17
N THR A 79 18.36 -24.83 -26.11
CA THR A 79 18.64 -26.28 -26.18
C THR A 79 17.69 -27.00 -27.14
N TRP A 80 16.40 -26.72 -27.09
CA TRP A 80 15.40 -27.30 -28.01
C TRP A 80 15.72 -27.01 -29.47
N LYS A 81 16.16 -25.79 -29.80
CA LYS A 81 16.54 -25.44 -31.19
C LYS A 81 17.66 -26.32 -31.73
N ILE A 82 18.58 -26.73 -30.86
CA ILE A 82 19.71 -27.62 -31.20
C ILE A 82 19.22 -29.07 -31.30
N VAL A 83 18.47 -29.53 -30.29
CA VAL A 83 18.05 -30.93 -30.16
C VAL A 83 16.97 -31.34 -31.16
N LYS A 84 16.06 -30.46 -31.56
CA LYS A 84 14.92 -30.83 -32.43
C LYS A 84 15.32 -31.47 -33.78
N ASN A 85 16.58 -31.31 -34.19
CA ASN A 85 17.13 -31.85 -35.44
C ASN A 85 18.18 -32.95 -35.19
N SER A 86 18.38 -33.43 -33.96
CA SER A 86 19.50 -34.30 -33.61
C SER A 86 19.32 -35.78 -33.96
N GLY A 87 18.23 -36.17 -34.65
CA GLY A 87 17.92 -37.56 -35.03
C GLY A 87 17.52 -38.49 -33.87
N ASP A 88 17.88 -38.14 -32.63
CA ASP A 88 17.55 -38.84 -31.39
C ASP A 88 16.12 -38.50 -30.92
N ALA A 89 15.18 -39.41 -31.20
CA ALA A 89 13.77 -39.23 -30.90
C ALA A 89 13.47 -39.12 -29.39
N GLU A 90 14.21 -39.83 -28.54
CA GLU A 90 14.00 -39.79 -27.09
C GLU A 90 14.42 -38.43 -26.53
N LYS A 91 15.61 -37.95 -26.93
CA LYS A 91 16.12 -36.65 -26.50
C LYS A 91 15.25 -35.50 -26.98
N ILE A 92 14.70 -35.60 -28.20
CA ILE A 92 13.71 -34.67 -28.73
C ILE A 92 12.46 -34.66 -27.83
N LEU A 93 11.87 -35.82 -27.54
CA LEU A 93 10.68 -35.91 -26.71
C LEU A 93 10.90 -35.33 -25.31
N GLN A 94 12.00 -35.70 -24.65
CA GLN A 94 12.35 -35.21 -23.32
C GLN A 94 12.54 -33.68 -23.30
N THR A 95 13.29 -33.15 -24.27
CA THR A 95 13.56 -31.70 -24.35
C THR A 95 12.30 -30.92 -24.65
N LYS A 96 11.39 -31.47 -25.47
CA LYS A 96 10.08 -30.87 -25.74
C LYS A 96 9.22 -30.80 -24.47
N ASN A 97 9.14 -31.90 -23.72
CA ASN A 97 8.41 -31.93 -22.45
C ASN A 97 8.96 -30.92 -21.42
N LEU A 98 10.29 -30.75 -21.37
CA LEU A 98 10.92 -29.73 -20.54
C LEU A 98 10.57 -28.31 -21.01
N LEU A 99 10.55 -28.07 -22.31
CA LEU A 99 10.18 -26.77 -22.88
C LEU A 99 8.73 -26.41 -22.53
N ASP A 100 7.80 -27.35 -22.67
CA ASP A 100 6.38 -27.14 -22.37
C ASP A 100 6.16 -26.84 -20.88
N LYS A 101 6.83 -27.58 -19.99
CA LYS A 101 6.85 -27.29 -18.54
C LYS A 101 7.40 -25.90 -18.25
N ALA A 102 8.50 -25.52 -18.88
CA ALA A 102 9.13 -24.21 -18.68
C ALA A 102 8.25 -23.06 -19.20
N ILE A 103 7.51 -23.25 -20.30
CA ILE A 103 6.51 -22.29 -20.80
C ILE A 103 5.42 -22.08 -19.76
N ASN A 104 4.89 -23.15 -19.18
CA ASN A 104 3.85 -23.07 -18.16
C ASN A 104 4.35 -22.29 -16.93
N VAL A 105 5.51 -22.65 -16.37
CA VAL A 105 6.07 -21.97 -15.20
C VAL A 105 6.31 -20.48 -15.46
N LYS A 106 6.89 -20.13 -16.62
CA LYS A 106 7.10 -18.73 -17.02
C LYS A 106 5.77 -17.98 -17.13
N THR A 107 4.73 -18.60 -17.69
CA THR A 107 3.43 -17.97 -17.87
C THR A 107 2.71 -17.78 -16.54
N THR A 108 2.76 -18.77 -15.65
CA THR A 108 2.19 -18.68 -14.30
C THR A 108 2.86 -17.57 -13.49
N THR A 109 4.19 -17.55 -13.43
CA THR A 109 4.94 -16.52 -12.69
C THR A 109 4.75 -15.12 -13.27
N TRP A 110 4.56 -15.00 -14.59
CA TRP A 110 4.17 -13.74 -15.23
C TRP A 110 2.80 -13.25 -14.75
N ASN A 111 1.81 -14.14 -14.70
CA ASN A 111 0.47 -13.81 -14.22
C ASN A 111 0.48 -13.45 -12.73
N GLU A 112 1.24 -14.16 -11.91
CA GLU A 112 1.44 -13.82 -10.48
C GLU A 112 2.04 -12.42 -10.32
N TYR A 113 3.04 -12.07 -11.13
CA TYR A 113 3.60 -10.72 -11.15
C TYR A 113 2.56 -9.66 -11.55
N LEU A 114 1.76 -9.92 -12.60
CA LEU A 114 0.69 -9.00 -13.00
C LEU A 114 -0.36 -8.81 -11.90
N VAL A 115 -0.74 -9.88 -11.21
CA VAL A 115 -1.67 -9.82 -10.08
C VAL A 115 -1.07 -9.00 -8.93
N ALA A 116 0.18 -9.26 -8.53
CA ALA A 116 0.85 -8.51 -7.47
C ALA A 116 1.04 -7.03 -7.83
N ARG A 117 1.31 -6.72 -9.09
CA ARG A 117 1.45 -5.34 -9.57
C ARG A 117 0.12 -4.58 -9.52
N ASN A 118 -0.95 -5.26 -9.93
CA ASN A 118 -2.28 -4.67 -10.08
C ASN A 118 -3.14 -4.76 -8.81
N SER A 119 -2.72 -5.50 -7.78
CA SER A 119 -3.40 -5.52 -6.48
C SER A 119 -3.41 -4.10 -5.92
N LYS A 120 -4.59 -3.53 -5.70
CA LYS A 120 -4.75 -2.18 -5.15
C LYS A 120 -4.32 -2.15 -3.69
#